data_AF-A0A4V1SG94-F1
#
_entry.id   AF-A0A4V1SG94-F1
#
_cell.length_a   1.000
_cell.length_b   1.000
_cell.length_c   1.000
_cell.angle_alpha   90.00
_cell.angle_beta   90.00
_cell.angle_gamma   90.00
#
_symmetry.space_group_name_H-M   'P 1'
#
loop_
_entity.id
_entity.type
_entity.pdbx_description
1 polymer ?
#
loop_
_entity_poly.entity_id
_entity_poly.type
_entity_poly.pdbx_seq_one_letter_code
_entity_poly.pdbx_strand_id
1 'polypeptide(L)'
;MDRQELLTVEHAFYIDRPGMQMLVLSPHFHMPKTWKENGWRERQEQVTVVKPDGSALPATAQINVTHLNIRGPDVPIEARWPITIWLTDRTPDEVPIGSKILVDPAVRAAILGE
;
A
#
# COMPACT_ATOMS: atom_id res chain seq x y z
N MET A 1 -19.80 5.07 -5.51
CA MET A 1 -18.52 4.92 -6.24
C MET A 1 -17.97 3.56 -5.86
N ASP A 2 -17.83 2.67 -6.84
CA ASP A 2 -17.37 1.30 -6.60
C ASP A 2 -15.86 1.31 -6.37
N ARG A 3 -15.46 0.98 -5.14
CA ARG A 3 -14.04 0.79 -4.80
C ARG A 3 -13.52 -0.46 -5.50
N GLN A 4 -12.27 -0.42 -5.93
CA GLN A 4 -11.62 -1.53 -6.64
C GLN A 4 -10.51 -2.16 -5.80
N GLU A 5 -10.34 -3.47 -5.95
CA GLU A 5 -9.25 -4.21 -5.29
C GLU A 5 -7.90 -3.74 -5.82
N LEU A 6 -7.05 -3.27 -4.90
CA LEU A 6 -5.67 -2.89 -5.18
C LEU A 6 -4.71 -4.04 -4.89
N LEU A 7 -4.85 -4.67 -3.72
CA LEU A 7 -4.06 -5.84 -3.32
C LEU A 7 -4.82 -6.75 -2.37
N THR A 8 -4.36 -7.99 -2.30
CA THR A 8 -4.62 -8.90 -1.18
C THR A 8 -3.38 -8.94 -0.30
N VAL A 9 -3.55 -8.77 1.02
CA VAL A 9 -2.46 -8.71 2.00
C VAL A 9 -1.84 -10.10 2.15
N GLU A 10 -0.60 -10.24 1.69
CA GLU A 10 0.16 -11.49 1.81
C GLU A 10 1.00 -11.50 3.09
N HIS A 11 1.57 -10.35 3.43
CA HIS A 11 2.30 -10.13 4.66
C HIS A 11 2.01 -8.72 5.19
N ALA A 12 2.14 -8.55 6.50
CA ALA A 12 2.05 -7.24 7.13
C ALA A 12 3.14 -7.12 8.20
N PHE A 13 3.75 -5.94 8.29
CA PHE A 13 4.75 -5.62 9.31
C PHE A 13 4.28 -4.41 10.10
N TYR A 14 4.17 -4.58 11.41
CA TYR A 14 3.66 -3.54 12.30
C TYR A 14 4.82 -2.84 13.00
N ILE A 15 4.84 -1.51 12.85
CA ILE A 15 5.82 -0.64 13.48
C ILE A 15 5.08 0.15 14.56
N ASP A 16 5.49 -0.06 15.80
CA ASP A 16 4.99 0.66 16.97
C ASP A 16 6.17 1.32 17.68
N ARG A 17 6.18 2.66 17.68
CA ARG A 17 7.17 3.49 18.35
C ARG A 17 6.48 4.74 18.91
N PRO A 18 7.05 5.41 19.93
CA PRO A 18 6.46 6.64 20.47
C PRO A 18 6.16 7.67 19.36
N GLY A 19 4.88 8.02 19.21
CA GLY A 19 4.41 8.98 18.21
C GLY A 19 4.27 8.45 16.79
N MET A 20 4.46 7.15 16.54
CA MET A 20 4.37 6.56 15.21
C MET A 20 3.88 5.11 15.26
N GLN A 21 2.70 4.90 14.69
CA GLN A 21 2.10 3.59 14.49
C GLN A 21 1.80 3.40 13.00
N MET A 22 2.25 2.29 12.42
CA MET A 22 1.91 1.96 11.05
C MET A 22 1.94 0.46 10.78
N LEU A 23 0.98 -0.03 10.01
CA LEU A 23 0.96 -1.37 9.47
C LEU A 23 1.37 -1.34 7.99
N VAL A 24 2.59 -1.77 7.71
CA VAL A 24 3.14 -1.85 6.35
C VAL A 24 2.61 -3.10 5.66
N LEU A 25 2.00 -2.95 4.50
CA LEU A 25 1.38 -4.04 3.74
C LEU A 25 2.27 -4.54 2.60
N SER A 26 2.20 -5.85 2.34
CA SER A 26 2.79 -6.55 1.19
C SER A 26 1.69 -7.27 0.41
N PRO A 27 1.77 -7.35 -0.94
CA PRO A 27 2.90 -6.96 -1.79
C PRO A 27 3.05 -5.44 -1.99
N HIS A 28 4.25 -5.04 -2.42
CA HIS A 28 4.53 -3.68 -2.86
C HIS A 28 4.40 -3.59 -4.38
N PHE A 29 4.25 -2.38 -4.92
CA PHE A 29 4.18 -2.16 -6.37
C PHE A 29 5.46 -1.55 -6.91
N HIS A 30 5.82 -1.91 -8.14
CA HIS A 30 6.83 -1.16 -8.87
C HIS A 30 6.27 0.21 -9.27
N MET A 31 7.12 1.23 -9.24
CA MET A 31 6.74 2.55 -9.73
C MET A 31 6.44 2.47 -11.23
N PRO A 32 5.22 2.82 -11.69
CA PRO A 32 4.91 2.80 -13.11
C PRO A 32 5.73 3.89 -13.85
N LYS A 33 6.03 3.67 -15.13
CA LYS A 33 6.82 4.63 -15.92
C LYS A 33 6.15 6.01 -16.00
N THR A 34 4.83 6.04 -16.00
CA THR A 34 3.97 7.24 -16.06
C THR A 34 3.78 7.94 -14.70
N TRP A 35 4.36 7.40 -13.61
CA TRP A 35 4.14 7.91 -12.24
C TRP A 35 4.45 9.41 -12.09
N LYS A 36 5.58 9.85 -12.67
CA LYS A 36 5.99 11.26 -12.65
C LYS A 36 5.16 12.14 -13.59
N GLU A 37 4.82 11.61 -14.76
CA GLU A 37 4.09 12.32 -15.81
C GLU A 37 2.65 12.63 -15.37
N ASN A 38 2.04 11.72 -14.60
CA ASN A 38 0.71 11.89 -14.02
C ASN A 38 0.71 12.78 -12.76
N GLY A 39 1.84 13.41 -12.42
CA GLY A 39 1.95 14.33 -11.29
C GLY A 39 1.72 13.69 -9.93
N TRP A 40 1.83 12.35 -9.83
CA TRP A 40 1.51 11.64 -8.60
C TRP A 40 2.58 11.87 -7.53
N ARG A 41 2.11 12.07 -6.29
CA ARG A 41 2.95 12.29 -5.11
C ARG A 41 2.43 11.43 -3.97
N GLU A 42 3.26 11.27 -2.95
CA GLU A 42 2.88 10.62 -1.70
C GLU A 42 1.63 11.29 -1.12
N ARG A 43 0.66 10.49 -0.69
CA ARG A 43 -0.61 11.01 -0.18
C ARG A 43 -1.33 10.02 0.72
N GLN A 44 -2.26 10.57 1.50
CA GLN A 44 -3.19 9.80 2.33
C GLN A 44 -4.47 9.52 1.58
N GLU A 45 -4.96 8.30 1.73
CA GLU A 45 -6.18 7.82 1.10
C GLU A 45 -7.07 7.10 2.10
N GLN A 46 -8.38 7.32 1.98
CA GLN A 46 -9.36 6.51 2.70
C GLN A 46 -9.58 5.21 1.94
N VAL A 47 -9.21 4.09 2.53
CA VAL A 47 -9.33 2.75 1.95
C VAL A 47 -10.40 1.93 2.67
N THR A 48 -10.84 0.84 2.06
CA THR A 48 -11.67 -0.17 2.72
C THR A 48 -10.91 -1.46 2.79
N VAL A 49 -10.77 -2.00 3.99
CA VAL A 49 -10.21 -3.33 4.22
C VAL A 49 -11.38 -4.31 4.24
N VAL A 50 -11.35 -5.33 3.37
CA VAL A 50 -12.26 -6.47 3.42
C VAL A 50 -11.50 -7.64 4.00
N LYS A 51 -11.91 -8.12 5.17
CA LYS A 51 -11.29 -9.25 5.85
C LYS A 51 -11.64 -10.57 5.15
N PRO A 52 -10.90 -11.67 5.42
CA PRO A 52 -11.20 -12.99 4.85
C PRO A 52 -12.60 -13.52 5.18
N ASP A 53 -13.18 -13.10 6.32
CA ASP A 53 -14.55 -13.45 6.71
C ASP A 53 -15.63 -12.65 5.95
N GLY A 54 -15.23 -11.75 5.06
CA GLY A 54 -16.10 -10.88 4.28
C GLY A 54 -16.52 -9.60 5.00
N SER A 55 -16.19 -9.43 6.28
CA SER A 55 -16.44 -8.17 6.99
C SER A 55 -15.56 -7.05 6.44
N ALA A 56 -16.05 -5.81 6.51
CA ALA A 56 -15.35 -4.65 5.97
C ALA A 56 -15.18 -3.54 7.00
N LEU A 57 -14.06 -2.83 6.94
CA LEU A 57 -13.80 -1.65 7.78
C LEU A 57 -13.07 -0.55 7.00
N PRO A 58 -13.32 0.73 7.31
CA PRO A 58 -12.57 1.83 6.73
C PRO A 58 -11.15 1.91 7.33
N ALA A 59 -10.17 2.41 6.60
CA ALA A 59 -8.82 2.66 7.11
C ALA A 59 -8.16 3.83 6.37
N THR A 60 -7.12 4.38 6.97
CA THR A 60 -6.31 5.45 6.39
C THR A 60 -5.00 4.86 5.88
N ALA A 61 -4.84 4.86 4.56
CA ALA A 61 -3.63 4.41 3.89
C ALA A 61 -2.73 5.58 3.55
N GLN A 62 -1.48 5.54 4.00
CA GLN A 62 -0.40 6.36 3.47
C GLN A 62 0.26 5.60 2.31
N ILE A 63 0.27 6.20 1.12
CA ILE A 63 0.85 5.63 -0.09
C ILE A 63 2.14 6.40 -0.39
N ASN A 64 3.28 5.70 -0.29
CA ASN A 64 4.62 6.31 -0.37
C ASN A 64 5.49 5.62 -1.41
N VAL A 65 6.51 6.33 -1.90
CA VAL A 65 7.62 5.71 -2.61
C VAL A 65 8.75 5.50 -1.60
N THR A 66 8.97 4.27 -1.19
CA THR A 66 9.95 3.96 -0.13
C THR A 66 11.28 3.57 -0.74
N HIS A 67 12.36 4.25 -0.35
CA HIS A 67 13.71 3.82 -0.71
C HIS A 67 14.14 2.62 0.15
N LEU A 68 14.21 1.45 -0.47
CA LEU A 68 14.76 0.25 0.16
C LEU A 68 16.28 0.25 -0.01
N ASN A 69 17.02 0.11 1.10
CA ASN A 69 18.49 0.02 1.10
C ASN A 69 18.96 -1.38 0.61
N ILE A 70 18.69 -1.68 -0.66
CA ILE A 70 19.09 -2.92 -1.31
C ILE A 70 20.47 -2.71 -1.94
N ARG A 71 21.48 -3.42 -1.44
CA ARG A 71 22.89 -3.26 -1.85
C ARG A 71 23.34 -4.22 -2.95
N GLY A 72 22.51 -5.19 -3.31
CA GLY A 72 22.83 -6.17 -4.34
C GLY A 72 23.01 -5.50 -5.71
N PRO A 73 24.12 -5.76 -6.44
CA PRO A 73 24.34 -5.20 -7.77
C PRO A 73 23.34 -5.71 -8.81
N ASP A 74 22.78 -6.90 -8.59
CA ASP A 74 21.86 -7.56 -9.54
C ASP A 74 20.40 -7.11 -9.41
N VAL A 75 20.10 -6.21 -8.46
CA VAL A 75 18.74 -5.73 -8.23
C VAL A 75 18.48 -4.49 -9.09
N PRO A 76 17.46 -4.52 -9.98
CA PRO A 76 17.07 -3.37 -10.79
C PRO A 76 16.84 -2.13 -9.94
N ILE A 77 17.14 -0.95 -10.48
CA ILE A 77 17.01 0.31 -9.74
C ILE A 77 15.56 0.57 -9.31
N GLU A 78 14.60 0.14 -10.12
CA GLU A 78 13.16 0.29 -9.89
C GLU A 78 12.69 -0.52 -8.67
N ALA A 79 13.31 -1.67 -8.41
CA ALA A 79 13.01 -2.50 -7.25
C ALA A 79 13.48 -1.87 -5.92
N ARG A 80 14.30 -0.82 -5.99
CA ARG A 80 14.78 -0.07 -4.81
C ARG A 80 13.81 1.05 -4.39
N TRP A 81 12.87 1.40 -5.26
CA TRP A 81 11.90 2.48 -5.04
C TRP A 81 10.46 1.99 -5.23
N PRO A 82 10.02 0.93 -4.53
CA PRO A 82 8.65 0.48 -4.64
C PRO A 82 7.67 1.47 -4.02
N ILE A 83 6.43 1.40 -4.50
CA ILE A 83 5.29 2.00 -3.84
C ILE A 83 4.87 1.08 -2.69
N THR A 84 4.89 1.61 -1.48
CA THR A 84 4.49 0.91 -0.25
C THR A 84 3.22 1.52 0.30
N ILE A 85 2.37 0.68 0.90
CA ILE A 85 1.11 1.10 1.51
C ILE A 85 1.19 0.84 3.01
N TRP A 86 0.95 1.88 3.80
CA TRP A 86 0.95 1.81 5.26
C TRP A 86 -0.43 2.16 5.77
N LEU A 87 -1.05 1.32 6.59
CA LEU A 87 -2.26 1.71 7.33
C LEU A 87 -1.83 2.39 8.63
N THR A 88 -2.22 3.65 8.82
CA THR A 88 -1.75 4.48 9.96
C THR A 88 -2.70 4.44 11.14
N ASP A 89 -3.85 3.79 11.00
CA ASP A 89 -4.93 3.72 11.99
C ASP A 89 -5.40 2.28 12.25
N ARG A 90 -4.61 1.28 11.83
CA ARG A 90 -4.94 -0.15 11.95
C ARG A 90 -3.80 -0.98 12.51
N THR A 91 -4.19 -2.07 13.13
CA THR A 91 -3.31 -3.09 13.71
C THR A 91 -3.36 -4.41 12.90
N PRO A 92 -2.38 -5.31 13.07
CA PRO A 92 -2.39 -6.64 12.44
C PRO A 92 -3.65 -7.46 12.73
N ASP A 93 -4.19 -7.38 13.94
CA ASP A 93 -5.38 -8.16 14.34
C ASP A 93 -6.65 -7.70 13.60
N GLU A 94 -6.70 -6.41 13.23
CA GLU A 94 -7.79 -5.85 12.43
C GLU A 94 -7.66 -6.18 10.94
N VAL A 95 -6.43 -6.42 10.46
CA VAL A 95 -6.10 -6.62 9.04
C VAL A 95 -5.30 -7.93 8.89
N PRO A 96 -5.95 -9.09 9.06
CA PRO A 96 -5.28 -10.37 8.92
C PRO A 96 -4.80 -10.61 7.48
N ILE A 97 -3.81 -11.48 7.31
CA ILE A 97 -3.37 -11.98 6.00
C ILE A 97 -4.59 -12.52 5.23
N GLY A 98 -4.62 -12.26 3.93
CA GLY A 98 -5.75 -12.53 3.04
C GLY A 98 -6.78 -11.40 2.97
N SER A 99 -6.64 -10.34 3.77
CA SER A 99 -7.49 -9.15 3.65
C SER A 99 -7.27 -8.46 2.31
N LYS A 100 -8.33 -7.89 1.73
CA LYS A 100 -8.27 -7.12 0.49
C LYS A 100 -8.32 -5.63 0.78
N ILE A 101 -7.48 -4.86 0.10
CA ILE A 101 -7.48 -3.40 0.21
C ILE A 101 -8.20 -2.84 -1.01
N LEU A 102 -9.31 -2.14 -0.77
CA LEU A 102 -10.10 -1.50 -1.81
C LEU A 102 -9.90 0.02 -1.79
N VAL A 103 -9.60 0.58 -2.96
CA VAL A 103 -9.29 1.99 -3.15
C VAL A 103 -10.21 2.62 -4.21
N ASP A 104 -10.14 3.94 -4.35
CA ASP A 104 -10.79 4.62 -5.47
C ASP A 104 -10.19 4.16 -6.82
N PRO A 105 -11.01 3.95 -7.88
CA PRO A 105 -10.51 3.54 -9.20
C PRO A 105 -9.36 4.41 -9.74
N ALA A 106 -9.38 5.73 -9.50
CA ALA A 106 -8.32 6.62 -9.94
C ALA A 106 -7.00 6.37 -9.20
N VAL A 107 -7.07 5.97 -7.92
CA VAL A 107 -5.90 5.57 -7.13
C VAL A 107 -5.33 4.27 -7.66
N ARG A 108 -6.19 3.28 -7.93
CA ARG A 108 -5.76 1.99 -8.49
C ARG A 108 -5.08 2.20 -9.84
N ALA A 109 -5.69 2.95 -10.75
CA ALA A 109 -5.14 3.24 -12.07
C ALA A 109 -3.76 3.92 -11.97
N ALA A 110 -3.63 4.92 -11.09
CA ALA A 110 -2.35 5.60 -10.88
C ALA A 110 -1.23 4.67 -10.37
N ILE A 111 -1.54 3.76 -9.44
CA ILE A 111 -0.55 2.81 -8.88
C ILE A 111 -0.17 1.74 -9.89
N LEU A 112 -1.13 1.26 -10.68
CA LEU A 112 -0.91 0.20 -11.67
C LEU A 112 -0.43 0.72 -13.02
N GLY A 113 -0.49 2.04 -13.25
CA GLY A 113 -0.14 2.68 -14.52
C GLY A 113 -1.16 2.41 -15.63
N GLU A 114 -2.43 2.21 -15.28
CA GLU A 114 -3.57 2.00 -16.19
C GLU A 114 -4.18 3.34 -16.67
#